data_AF-A0A3C1FDS4-F1
#
_entry.id   AF-A0A3C1FDS4-F1
#
_cell.length_a   1.000
_cell.length_b   1.000
_cell.length_c   1.000
_cell.angle_alpha   90.00
_cell.angle_beta   90.00
_cell.angle_gamma   90.00
#
_symmetry.space_group_name_H-M   'P 1'
#
loop_
_entity.id
_entity.type
_entity.pdbx_description
1 polymer ?
#
loop_
_entity_poly.entity_id
_entity_poly.type
_entity_poly.pdbx_seq_one_letter_code
_entity_poly.pdbx_strand_id
1 'polypeptide(L)'
;MASFSTGDNANELALMTANLVSLAFLIPLTMAMVLFLHRFDPRWLSSVQPAFRWRYATVTGGAALVVLGGVWAVSRIGQPWVWAPESQLWGYLLVIVLLAPLQAAGEEYFFRGYLIQALHSAAPSFTVAPVGDGLAGKFALGYQRWFGVVASAFIFALMHGGQNLPLFLHRFAFGLIAGWLVVKTGGLEAGIAAHVVNNVVAFGYAAISGTMAETRAVTQASWPELLWNLAGFAGFAAVAVLVAKRMKLATRTPRASLVGKPAL
;
A
#
# COMPACT_ATOMS: atom_id res chain seq x y z
N MET A 1 42.99 14.80 -7.32
CA MET A 1 42.53 13.77 -8.27
C MET A 1 41.28 13.14 -7.67
N ALA A 2 40.11 13.66 -8.02
CA ALA A 2 38.83 13.06 -7.65
C ALA A 2 38.52 12.02 -8.73
N SER A 3 38.58 10.73 -8.38
CA SER A 3 37.97 9.70 -9.20
C SER A 3 36.46 9.85 -9.08
N PHE A 4 35.85 10.54 -10.04
CA PHE A 4 34.44 10.32 -10.33
C PHE A 4 34.32 8.88 -10.81
N SER A 5 33.86 8.00 -9.93
CA SER A 5 33.45 6.65 -10.31
C SER A 5 32.33 6.79 -11.32
N THR A 6 32.65 6.62 -12.60
CA THR A 6 31.69 6.43 -13.68
C THR A 6 31.13 5.00 -13.73
N GLY A 7 31.34 4.18 -12.68
CA GLY A 7 30.61 2.94 -12.49
C GLY A 7 29.40 3.19 -11.57
N ASP A 8 28.16 2.89 -11.93
CA ASP A 8 27.66 2.24 -13.14
C ASP A 8 26.14 2.50 -13.20
N ASN A 9 25.71 3.65 -13.72
CA ASN A 9 24.29 4.05 -13.67
C ASN A 9 23.36 3.00 -14.33
N ALA A 10 23.88 2.22 -15.28
CA ALA A 10 23.16 1.09 -15.91
C ALA A 10 22.78 0.02 -14.87
N ASN A 11 23.66 -0.23 -13.89
CA ASN A 11 23.38 -1.16 -12.80
C ASN A 11 22.31 -0.60 -11.87
N GLU A 12 22.30 0.71 -11.59
CA GLU A 12 21.28 1.31 -10.70
C GLU A 12 19.85 1.17 -11.25
N LEU A 13 19.65 1.50 -12.54
CA LEU A 13 18.37 1.33 -13.22
C LEU A 13 17.98 -0.16 -13.30
N ALA A 14 18.92 -1.04 -13.60
CA ALA A 14 18.69 -2.48 -13.64
C ALA A 14 18.29 -3.03 -12.25
N LEU A 15 18.96 -2.59 -11.18
CA LEU A 15 18.63 -2.96 -9.80
C LEU A 15 17.24 -2.47 -9.39
N MET A 16 16.85 -1.25 -9.78
CA MET A 16 15.50 -0.75 -9.52
C MET A 16 14.46 -1.59 -10.27
N THR A 17 14.71 -1.86 -11.54
CA THR A 17 13.83 -2.67 -12.38
C THR A 17 13.65 -4.06 -11.78
N ALA A 18 14.75 -4.72 -11.41
CA ALA A 18 14.72 -6.05 -10.78
C ALA A 18 13.92 -6.04 -9.47
N ASN A 19 14.10 -5.03 -8.61
CA ASN A 19 13.36 -4.89 -7.36
C ASN A 19 11.84 -4.72 -7.62
N LEU A 20 11.47 -3.77 -8.49
CA LEU A 20 10.05 -3.52 -8.79
C LEU A 20 9.36 -4.72 -9.44
N VAL A 21 10.04 -5.43 -10.36
CA VAL A 21 9.52 -6.67 -10.95
C VAL A 21 9.34 -7.76 -9.89
N SER A 22 10.33 -7.92 -9.00
CA SER A 22 10.26 -8.92 -7.93
C SER A 22 9.06 -8.70 -7.01
N LEU A 23 8.80 -7.44 -6.64
CA LEU A 23 7.65 -7.09 -5.81
C LEU A 23 6.33 -7.16 -6.58
N ALA A 24 6.31 -6.81 -7.86
CA ALA A 24 5.13 -7.01 -8.72
C ALA A 24 4.74 -8.49 -8.82
N PHE A 25 5.71 -9.40 -8.74
CA PHE A 25 5.47 -10.86 -8.73
C PHE A 25 4.70 -11.34 -7.48
N LEU A 26 4.57 -10.51 -6.45
CA LEU A 26 3.68 -10.81 -5.32
C LEU A 26 2.22 -10.93 -5.73
N ILE A 27 1.79 -10.29 -6.84
CA ILE A 27 0.41 -10.43 -7.37
C ILE A 27 0.14 -11.89 -7.77
N PRO A 28 0.83 -12.48 -8.77
CA PRO A 28 0.57 -13.88 -9.14
C PRO A 28 0.90 -14.85 -8.00
N LEU A 29 1.91 -14.56 -7.17
CA LEU A 29 2.23 -15.40 -6.02
C LEU A 29 1.06 -15.49 -5.04
N THR A 30 0.48 -14.37 -4.63
CA THR A 30 -0.64 -14.35 -3.69
C THR A 30 -1.91 -14.95 -4.28
N MET A 31 -2.17 -14.72 -5.58
CA MET A 31 -3.25 -15.39 -6.30
C MET A 31 -3.05 -16.91 -6.33
N ALA A 32 -1.83 -17.39 -6.57
CA ALA A 32 -1.49 -18.80 -6.54
C ALA A 32 -1.66 -19.40 -5.13
N MET A 33 -1.27 -18.68 -4.07
CA MET A 33 -1.52 -19.12 -2.69
C MET A 33 -3.02 -19.28 -2.41
N VAL A 34 -3.86 -18.33 -2.83
CA VAL A 34 -5.32 -18.42 -2.68
C VAL A 34 -5.90 -19.59 -3.49
N LEU A 35 -5.43 -19.77 -4.73
CA LEU A 35 -5.92 -20.84 -5.61
C LEU A 35 -5.51 -22.24 -5.13
N PHE A 36 -4.23 -22.44 -4.84
CA PHE A 36 -3.67 -23.78 -4.62
C PHE A 36 -3.66 -24.19 -3.15
N LEU A 37 -3.39 -23.26 -2.22
CA LEU A 37 -3.37 -23.58 -0.78
C LEU A 37 -4.77 -23.49 -0.19
N HIS A 38 -5.50 -22.41 -0.50
CA HIS A 38 -6.83 -22.17 0.08
C HIS A 38 -7.99 -22.69 -0.79
N ARG A 39 -7.70 -23.15 -2.02
CA ARG A 39 -8.69 -23.71 -2.96
C ARG A 39 -9.89 -22.78 -3.17
N PHE A 40 -9.63 -21.48 -3.24
CA PHE A 40 -10.63 -20.44 -3.39
C PHE A 40 -10.38 -19.59 -4.64
N ASP A 41 -11.41 -18.93 -5.17
CA ASP A 41 -11.26 -18.11 -6.37
C ASP A 41 -10.41 -16.86 -6.06
N PRO A 42 -9.24 -16.67 -6.71
CA PRO A 42 -8.35 -15.54 -6.43
C PRO A 42 -8.95 -14.16 -6.69
N ARG A 43 -10.04 -14.08 -7.48
CA ARG A 43 -10.72 -12.82 -7.79
C ARG A 43 -11.29 -12.11 -6.56
N TRP A 44 -11.50 -12.83 -5.46
CA TRP A 44 -11.94 -12.27 -4.17
C TRP A 44 -10.83 -11.60 -3.37
N LEU A 45 -9.58 -11.70 -3.81
CA LEU A 45 -8.47 -11.03 -3.13
C LEU A 45 -8.50 -9.51 -3.33
N SER A 46 -9.03 -9.05 -4.47
CA SER A 46 -9.09 -7.63 -4.82
C SER A 46 -10.13 -6.86 -4.02
N SER A 47 -11.31 -7.44 -3.80
CA SER A 47 -12.41 -6.80 -3.09
C SER A 47 -13.44 -7.81 -2.58
N VAL A 48 -14.40 -7.34 -1.79
CA VAL A 48 -15.60 -8.08 -1.31
C VAL A 48 -16.57 -8.42 -2.44
N GLN A 49 -16.22 -8.10 -3.68
CA GLN A 49 -16.83 -8.61 -4.91
C GLN A 49 -15.70 -9.24 -5.74
N PRO A 50 -15.97 -10.26 -6.57
CA PRO A 50 -14.94 -11.02 -7.29
C PRO A 50 -14.38 -10.25 -8.50
N ALA A 51 -14.01 -8.99 -8.31
CA ALA A 51 -13.42 -8.11 -9.32
C ALA A 51 -12.73 -6.91 -8.66
N PHE A 52 -11.78 -6.33 -9.39
CA PHE A 52 -11.18 -5.04 -9.08
C PHE A 52 -12.09 -3.90 -9.54
N ARG A 53 -12.36 -2.92 -8.66
CA ARG A 53 -13.31 -1.83 -8.94
C ARG A 53 -12.61 -0.63 -9.59
N TRP A 54 -12.29 -0.76 -10.89
CA TRP A 54 -11.55 0.25 -11.67
C TRP A 54 -12.06 1.68 -11.53
N ARG A 55 -13.39 1.90 -11.60
CA ARG A 55 -13.98 3.24 -11.46
C ARG A 55 -13.63 3.88 -10.12
N TYR A 56 -13.66 3.10 -9.04
CA TYR A 56 -13.29 3.60 -7.72
C TYR A 56 -11.78 3.87 -7.66
N ALA A 57 -10.97 2.92 -8.13
CA ALA A 57 -9.51 3.03 -8.17
C ALA A 57 -9.05 4.29 -8.91
N THR A 58 -9.60 4.59 -10.09
CA THR A 58 -9.24 5.78 -10.89
C THR A 58 -9.62 7.07 -10.17
N VAL A 59 -10.83 7.17 -9.61
CA VAL A 59 -11.26 8.37 -8.88
C VAL A 59 -10.40 8.58 -7.62
N THR A 60 -10.11 7.52 -6.87
CA THR A 60 -9.20 7.61 -5.73
C THR A 60 -7.75 7.84 -6.13
N GLY A 61 -7.30 7.39 -7.30
CA GLY A 61 -5.98 7.70 -7.84
C GLY A 61 -5.82 9.19 -8.12
N GLY A 62 -6.81 9.80 -8.78
CA GLY A 62 -6.85 11.25 -8.97
C GLY A 62 -6.91 12.01 -7.64
N ALA A 63 -7.73 11.55 -6.70
CA ALA A 63 -7.79 12.14 -5.35
C ALA A 63 -6.47 12.00 -4.58
N ALA A 64 -5.79 10.85 -4.69
CA ALA A 64 -4.48 10.63 -4.08
C ALA A 64 -3.45 11.58 -4.67
N LEU A 65 -3.43 11.77 -6.00
CA LEU A 65 -2.51 12.71 -6.64
C LEU A 65 -2.69 14.14 -6.14
N VAL A 66 -3.95 14.59 -6.01
CA VAL A 66 -4.26 15.93 -5.49
C VAL A 66 -3.88 16.06 -4.03
N VAL A 67 -4.28 15.11 -3.18
CA VAL A 67 -4.10 15.21 -1.72
C VAL A 67 -2.66 14.94 -1.33
N LEU A 68 -2.08 13.80 -1.71
CA LEU A 68 -0.73 13.42 -1.34
C LEU A 68 0.31 14.27 -2.06
N GLY A 69 0.13 14.48 -3.37
CA GLY A 69 0.99 15.39 -4.14
C GLY A 69 0.90 16.83 -3.66
N GLY A 70 -0.30 17.30 -3.29
CA GLY A 70 -0.50 18.64 -2.73
C GLY A 70 0.14 18.81 -1.35
N VAL A 71 -0.03 17.85 -0.44
CA VAL A 71 0.62 17.87 0.88
C VAL A 71 2.14 17.81 0.74
N TRP A 72 2.66 16.98 -0.17
CA TRP A 72 4.08 16.94 -0.49
C TRP A 72 4.59 18.26 -1.08
N ALA A 73 3.83 18.92 -1.96
CA ALA A 73 4.21 20.22 -2.50
C ALA A 73 4.22 21.31 -1.40
N VAL A 74 3.24 21.30 -0.49
CA VAL A 74 3.16 22.23 0.64
C VAL A 74 4.32 22.01 1.62
N SER A 75 4.70 20.76 1.91
CA SER A 75 5.82 20.47 2.81
C SER A 75 7.16 20.97 2.28
N ARG A 76 7.24 21.31 0.98
CA ARG A 76 8.42 21.83 0.29
C ARG A 76 8.46 23.36 0.19
N ILE A 77 7.45 24.08 0.71
CA ILE A 77 7.46 25.54 0.72
C ILE A 77 8.68 26.06 1.48
N GLY A 78 9.44 26.96 0.86
CA GLY A 78 10.68 27.51 1.41
C GLY A 78 11.91 26.62 1.22
N GLN A 79 11.78 25.46 0.56
CA GLN A 79 12.91 24.59 0.20
C GLN A 79 13.34 24.84 -1.25
N PRO A 80 14.64 24.77 -1.58
CA PRO A 80 15.11 24.89 -2.95
C PRO A 80 14.70 23.68 -3.79
N TRP A 81 14.33 23.94 -5.05
CA TRP A 81 14.15 22.89 -6.05
C TRP A 81 15.50 22.50 -6.63
N VAL A 82 15.82 21.22 -6.55
CA VAL A 82 17.05 20.67 -7.14
C VAL A 82 16.73 20.16 -8.53
N TRP A 83 17.41 20.72 -9.54
CA TRP A 83 17.37 20.23 -10.91
C TRP A 83 18.75 19.66 -11.25
N ALA A 84 18.87 18.34 -11.15
CA ALA A 84 20.08 17.60 -11.49
C ALA A 84 19.68 16.21 -12.01
N PRO A 85 19.01 16.11 -13.18
CA PRO A 85 18.37 14.86 -13.58
C PRO A 85 19.35 13.70 -13.73
N GLU A 86 18.87 12.50 -13.40
CA GLU A 86 19.60 11.26 -13.63
C GLU A 86 20.03 11.12 -15.09
N SER A 87 21.22 10.59 -15.33
CA SER A 87 21.74 10.35 -16.70
C SER A 87 20.81 9.47 -17.56
N GLN A 88 20.04 8.58 -16.92
CA GLN A 88 19.04 7.71 -17.53
C GLN A 88 17.61 8.14 -17.18
N LEU A 89 17.35 9.44 -17.06
CA LEU A 89 16.04 10.00 -16.69
C LEU A 89 14.87 9.29 -17.38
N TRP A 90 14.91 9.14 -18.71
CA TRP A 90 13.82 8.51 -19.46
C TRP A 90 13.64 7.03 -19.14
N GLY A 91 14.74 6.31 -18.88
CA GLY A 91 14.70 4.91 -18.43
C GLY A 91 14.04 4.79 -17.06
N TYR A 92 14.41 5.65 -16.11
CA TYR A 92 13.77 5.72 -14.79
C TYR A 92 12.29 6.07 -14.91
N LEU A 93 11.92 7.10 -15.67
CA LEU A 93 10.53 7.51 -15.85
C LEU A 93 9.68 6.38 -16.45
N LEU A 94 10.21 5.66 -17.45
CA LEU A 94 9.54 4.50 -18.04
C LEU A 94 9.31 3.40 -16.99
N VAL A 95 10.35 3.05 -16.24
CA VAL A 95 10.29 2.03 -15.18
C VAL A 95 9.33 2.45 -14.05
N ILE A 96 9.36 3.71 -13.63
CA ILE A 96 8.46 4.25 -12.60
C ILE A 96 7.01 4.16 -13.05
N VAL A 97 6.69 4.62 -14.26
CA VAL A 97 5.31 4.65 -14.77
C VAL A 97 4.76 3.24 -14.98
N LEU A 98 5.58 2.29 -15.43
CA LEU A 98 5.12 0.93 -15.74
C LEU A 98 5.15 -0.01 -14.54
N LEU A 99 6.22 0.03 -13.74
CA LEU A 99 6.49 -0.98 -12.71
C LEU A 99 6.18 -0.52 -11.30
N ALA A 100 6.29 0.77 -10.95
CA ALA A 100 5.92 1.22 -9.61
C ALA A 100 4.42 0.97 -9.29
N PRO A 101 3.46 1.14 -10.23
CA PRO A 101 2.08 0.75 -9.98
C PRO A 101 1.89 -0.73 -9.73
N LEU A 102 2.61 -1.58 -10.45
CA LEU A 102 2.54 -3.03 -10.29
C LEU A 102 3.20 -3.50 -9.00
N GLN A 103 4.32 -2.89 -8.60
CA GLN A 103 4.98 -3.15 -7.32
C GLN A 103 4.08 -2.75 -6.16
N ALA A 104 3.53 -1.53 -6.17
CA ALA A 104 2.59 -1.05 -5.17
C ALA A 104 1.36 -1.98 -5.07
N ALA A 105 0.81 -2.41 -6.21
CA ALA A 105 -0.26 -3.40 -6.23
C ALA A 105 0.20 -4.73 -5.61
N GLY A 106 1.37 -5.27 -5.98
CA GLY A 106 1.90 -6.51 -5.42
C GLY A 106 2.00 -6.49 -3.89
N GLU A 107 2.53 -5.41 -3.33
CA GLU A 107 2.58 -5.24 -1.88
C GLU A 107 1.19 -5.12 -1.25
N GLU A 108 0.26 -4.38 -1.85
CA GLU A 108 -1.10 -4.30 -1.31
C GLU A 108 -1.85 -5.64 -1.40
N TYR A 109 -1.68 -6.41 -2.48
CA TYR A 109 -2.24 -7.76 -2.61
C TYR A 109 -1.66 -8.72 -1.56
N PHE A 110 -0.36 -8.66 -1.31
CA PHE A 110 0.29 -9.50 -0.31
C PHE A 110 -0.08 -9.09 1.12
N PHE A 111 0.20 -7.85 1.51
CA PHE A 111 0.01 -7.41 2.89
C PHE A 111 -1.47 -7.21 3.21
N ARG A 112 -2.21 -6.45 2.39
CA ARG A 112 -3.57 -6.03 2.73
C ARG A 112 -4.63 -7.01 2.25
N GLY A 113 -4.36 -7.73 1.16
CA GLY A 113 -5.18 -8.83 0.68
C GLY A 113 -4.94 -10.10 1.49
N TYR A 114 -3.82 -10.77 1.22
CA TYR A 114 -3.57 -12.12 1.72
C TYR A 114 -3.23 -12.16 3.21
N LEU A 115 -2.23 -11.39 3.63
CA LEU A 115 -1.65 -11.50 4.97
C LEU A 115 -2.61 -11.04 6.07
N ILE A 116 -3.39 -9.96 5.87
CA ILE A 116 -4.45 -9.58 6.80
C ILE A 116 -5.43 -10.74 7.04
N GLN A 117 -5.86 -11.44 5.98
CA GLN A 117 -6.81 -12.56 6.10
C GLN A 117 -6.19 -13.77 6.80
N ALA A 118 -4.93 -14.09 6.48
CA ALA A 118 -4.18 -15.17 7.13
C ALA A 118 -3.99 -14.89 8.63
N LEU A 119 -3.54 -13.68 8.99
CA LEU A 119 -3.34 -13.27 10.38
C LEU A 119 -4.66 -13.11 11.15
N HIS A 120 -5.72 -12.64 10.48
CA HIS A 120 -7.07 -12.63 11.05
C HIS A 120 -7.53 -14.03 11.44
N SER A 121 -7.31 -15.02 10.55
CA SER A 121 -7.71 -16.40 10.79
C SER A 121 -6.85 -17.09 11.85
N ALA A 122 -5.59 -16.66 12.01
CA ALA A 122 -4.66 -17.16 13.02
C ALA A 122 -4.69 -16.36 14.33
N ALA A 123 -5.57 -15.37 14.46
CA ALA A 123 -5.64 -14.53 15.65
C ALA A 123 -5.93 -15.39 16.90
N PRO A 124 -5.24 -15.16 18.04
CA PRO A 124 -5.42 -15.98 19.24
C PRO A 124 -6.88 -15.94 19.70
N SER A 125 -7.56 -17.10 19.67
CA SER A 125 -8.92 -17.23 20.19
C SER A 125 -8.93 -17.10 21.70
N PHE A 126 -9.11 -15.88 22.19
CA PHE A 126 -9.52 -15.69 23.57
C PHE A 126 -10.94 -16.23 23.70
N THR A 127 -11.18 -17.16 24.63
CA THR A 127 -12.54 -17.54 25.04
C THR A 127 -13.19 -16.30 25.64
N VAL A 128 -13.85 -15.52 24.78
CA VAL A 128 -14.61 -14.39 25.23
C VAL A 128 -15.91 -14.97 25.79
N ALA A 129 -16.11 -14.87 27.11
CA ALA A 129 -17.41 -15.08 27.73
C ALA A 129 -18.49 -14.34 26.92
N PRO A 130 -19.78 -14.76 26.93
CA PRO A 130 -20.81 -14.10 26.13
C PRO A 130 -20.86 -12.61 26.51
N VAL A 131 -20.22 -11.77 25.70
CA VAL A 131 -20.17 -10.34 25.96
C VAL A 131 -21.46 -9.80 25.43
N GLY A 132 -22.27 -9.18 26.30
CA GLY A 132 -23.50 -8.53 25.89
C GLY A 132 -23.27 -7.49 24.78
N ASP A 133 -24.35 -7.02 24.16
CA ASP A 133 -24.34 -6.12 22.99
C ASP A 133 -23.71 -4.72 23.20
N GLY A 134 -23.13 -4.49 24.38
CA GLY A 134 -22.38 -3.30 24.72
C GLY A 134 -21.09 -3.13 23.92
N LEU A 135 -20.42 -1.99 24.15
CA LEU A 135 -19.21 -1.60 23.44
C LEU A 135 -18.11 -2.68 23.52
N ALA A 136 -17.94 -3.30 24.70
CA ALA A 136 -16.99 -4.38 24.92
C ALA A 136 -17.27 -5.61 24.04
N GLY A 137 -18.54 -5.96 23.79
CA GLY A 137 -18.90 -7.11 22.95
C GLY A 137 -18.65 -6.85 21.47
N LYS A 138 -18.90 -5.62 21.02
CA LYS A 138 -18.55 -5.19 19.66
C LYS A 138 -17.04 -5.20 19.42
N PHE A 139 -16.23 -4.84 20.42
CA PHE A 139 -14.78 -4.95 20.35
C PHE A 139 -14.31 -6.40 20.33
N ALA A 140 -14.88 -7.24 21.21
CA ALA A 140 -14.52 -8.66 21.30
C ALA A 140 -14.92 -9.48 20.05
N LEU A 141 -15.97 -9.09 19.33
CA LEU A 141 -16.36 -9.71 18.05
C LEU A 141 -15.53 -9.23 16.86
N GLY A 142 -14.69 -8.19 17.03
CA GLY A 142 -13.97 -7.54 15.94
C GLY A 142 -12.46 -7.50 16.11
N TYR A 143 -11.89 -7.96 17.23
CA TYR A 143 -10.44 -7.82 17.48
C TYR A 143 -9.60 -8.59 16.46
N GLN A 144 -10.03 -9.77 15.99
CA GLN A 144 -9.26 -10.57 15.02
C GLN A 144 -9.00 -9.79 13.73
N ARG A 145 -9.98 -9.01 13.29
CA ARG A 145 -9.83 -8.13 12.12
C ARG A 145 -8.71 -7.11 12.36
N TRP A 146 -8.71 -6.47 13.52
CA TRP A 146 -7.72 -5.45 13.86
C TRP A 146 -6.35 -6.05 14.15
N PHE A 147 -6.29 -7.26 14.71
CA PHE A 147 -5.07 -8.05 14.84
C PHE A 147 -4.42 -8.25 13.47
N GLY A 148 -5.18 -8.71 12.46
CA GLY A 148 -4.68 -8.86 11.10
C GLY A 148 -4.15 -7.55 10.51
N VAL A 149 -4.89 -6.45 10.64
CA VAL A 149 -4.46 -5.11 10.16
C VAL A 149 -3.16 -4.65 10.84
N VAL A 150 -3.11 -4.69 12.17
CA VAL A 150 -1.97 -4.19 12.95
C VAL A 150 -0.73 -5.06 12.72
N ALA A 151 -0.89 -6.39 12.79
CA ALA A 151 0.23 -7.31 12.59
C ALA A 151 0.76 -7.24 11.16
N SER A 152 -0.11 -7.17 10.15
CA SER A 152 0.33 -6.99 8.76
C SER A 152 1.07 -5.65 8.56
N ALA A 153 0.58 -4.56 9.13
CA ALA A 153 1.23 -3.25 9.04
C ALA A 153 2.60 -3.25 9.73
N PHE A 154 2.71 -3.93 10.87
CA PHE A 154 3.95 -4.07 11.62
C PHE A 154 4.99 -4.88 10.84
N ILE A 155 4.60 -6.04 10.28
CA ILE A 155 5.46 -6.85 9.42
C ILE A 155 5.90 -6.06 8.18
N PHE A 156 4.98 -5.32 7.55
CA PHE A 156 5.30 -4.44 6.44
C PHE A 156 6.40 -3.44 6.80
N ALA A 157 6.26 -2.73 7.93
CA ALA A 157 7.28 -1.78 8.39
C ALA A 157 8.63 -2.44 8.67
N LEU A 158 8.63 -3.63 9.29
CA LEU A 158 9.84 -4.40 9.56
C LEU A 158 10.55 -4.88 8.28
N MET A 159 9.80 -5.26 7.25
CA MET A 159 10.36 -5.74 5.98
C MET A 159 11.10 -4.65 5.19
N HIS A 160 11.01 -3.38 5.59
CA HIS A 160 11.80 -2.30 5.02
C HIS A 160 13.21 -2.19 5.64
N GLY A 161 13.59 -3.09 6.55
CA GLY A 161 14.94 -3.20 7.08
C GLY A 161 15.33 -2.10 8.07
N GLY A 162 16.63 -1.80 8.11
CA GLY A 162 17.22 -0.82 9.03
C GLY A 162 16.73 0.59 8.76
N GLN A 163 16.06 1.20 9.73
CA GLN A 163 15.46 2.52 9.59
C GLN A 163 15.32 3.20 10.96
N ASN A 164 15.28 4.53 10.98
CA ASN A 164 15.00 5.27 12.21
C ASN A 164 13.51 5.24 12.59
N LEU A 165 13.21 5.64 13.82
CA LEU A 165 11.86 5.56 14.37
C LEU A 165 10.81 6.35 13.55
N PRO A 166 11.06 7.60 13.10
CA PRO A 166 10.11 8.31 12.25
C PRO A 166 9.78 7.59 10.95
N LEU A 167 10.79 7.03 10.26
CA LEU A 167 10.57 6.30 9.01
C LEU A 167 9.83 4.97 9.25
N PHE A 168 10.12 4.29 10.36
CA PHE A 168 9.35 3.13 10.80
C PHE A 168 7.88 3.48 11.03
N LEU A 169 7.60 4.54 11.79
CA LEU A 169 6.25 4.99 12.09
C LEU A 169 5.51 5.44 10.84
N HIS A 170 6.20 6.05 9.86
CA HIS A 170 5.63 6.36 8.55
C HIS A 170 5.11 5.09 7.88
N ARG A 171 5.98 4.10 7.64
CA ARG A 171 5.64 2.86 6.93
C ARG A 171 4.57 2.06 7.68
N PHE A 172 4.66 2.02 9.01
CA PHE A 172 3.66 1.38 9.86
C PHE A 172 2.30 2.07 9.77
N ALA A 173 2.26 3.40 9.86
CA ALA A 173 1.02 4.17 9.77
C ALA A 173 0.37 4.06 8.37
N PHE A 174 1.18 4.07 7.30
CA PHE A 174 0.69 3.77 5.96
C PHE A 174 0.05 2.38 5.90
N GLY A 175 0.70 1.36 6.47
CA GLY A 175 0.15 0.01 6.62
C GLY A 175 -1.19 -0.04 7.34
N LEU A 176 -1.29 0.65 8.48
CA LEU A 176 -2.52 0.72 9.26
C LEU A 176 -3.66 1.40 8.50
N ILE A 177 -3.37 2.52 7.83
CA ILE A 177 -4.37 3.29 7.09
C ILE A 177 -4.83 2.51 5.85
N ALA A 178 -3.92 1.91 5.10
CA ALA A 178 -4.26 1.07 3.95
C ALA A 178 -5.09 -0.14 4.37
N GLY A 179 -4.69 -0.88 5.42
CA GLY A 179 -5.47 -1.98 5.96
C GLY A 179 -6.84 -1.53 6.49
N TRP A 180 -6.92 -0.39 7.17
CA TRP A 180 -8.18 0.21 7.60
C TRP A 180 -9.09 0.55 6.40
N LEU A 181 -8.53 1.10 5.32
CA LEU A 181 -9.26 1.41 4.09
C LEU A 181 -9.81 0.15 3.41
N VAL A 182 -9.07 -0.96 3.42
CA VAL A 182 -9.59 -2.25 2.92
C VAL A 182 -10.86 -2.61 3.64
N VAL A 183 -10.85 -2.58 4.97
CA VAL A 183 -12.05 -2.95 5.71
C VAL A 183 -13.10 -1.82 5.76
N LYS A 184 -12.69 -0.60 5.44
CA LYS A 184 -13.47 0.60 5.11
C LYS A 184 -14.39 0.42 3.91
N THR A 185 -13.76 0.03 2.83
CA THR A 185 -14.26 0.19 1.46
C THR A 185 -14.53 -1.17 0.81
N GLY A 186 -14.13 -2.25 1.48
CA GLY A 186 -14.28 -3.62 1.01
C GLY A 186 -13.31 -3.98 -0.11
N GLY A 187 -12.14 -3.37 -0.24
CA GLY A 187 -11.17 -3.75 -1.25
C GLY A 187 -9.87 -2.96 -1.24
N LEU A 188 -8.91 -3.41 -2.04
CA LEU A 188 -7.53 -2.92 -2.04
C LEU A 188 -7.34 -1.59 -2.79
N GLU A 189 -8.35 -1.15 -3.56
CA GLU A 189 -8.21 -0.12 -4.59
C GLU A 189 -7.69 1.22 -4.03
N ALA A 190 -8.18 1.65 -2.87
CA ALA A 190 -7.76 2.91 -2.26
C ALA A 190 -6.35 2.85 -1.68
N GLY A 191 -5.96 1.71 -1.10
CA GLY A 191 -4.59 1.48 -0.62
C GLY A 191 -3.61 1.50 -1.79
N ILE A 192 -3.94 0.78 -2.87
CA ILE A 192 -3.16 0.76 -4.11
C ILE A 192 -3.04 2.19 -4.66
N ALA A 193 -4.14 2.93 -4.79
CA ALA A 193 -4.10 4.30 -5.31
C ALA A 193 -3.14 5.22 -4.52
N ALA A 194 -3.20 5.21 -3.19
CA ALA A 194 -2.27 5.99 -2.36
C ALA A 194 -0.83 5.53 -2.54
N HIS A 195 -0.60 4.22 -2.56
CA HIS A 195 0.73 3.64 -2.69
C HIS A 195 1.37 4.01 -4.04
N VAL A 196 0.62 3.84 -5.14
CA VAL A 196 1.08 4.21 -6.49
C VAL A 196 1.47 5.68 -6.54
N VAL A 197 0.60 6.58 -6.07
CA VAL A 197 0.89 8.01 -6.11
C VAL A 197 2.09 8.37 -5.25
N ASN A 198 2.20 7.81 -4.05
CA ASN A 198 3.35 8.03 -3.17
C ASN A 198 4.66 7.67 -3.87
N ASN A 199 4.71 6.49 -4.51
CA ASN A 199 5.91 6.01 -5.17
C ASN A 199 6.22 6.78 -6.47
N VAL A 200 5.20 7.11 -7.26
CA VAL A 200 5.38 7.90 -8.50
C VAL A 200 5.88 9.32 -8.18
N VAL A 201 5.35 9.97 -7.15
CA VAL A 201 5.81 11.31 -6.73
C VAL A 201 7.23 11.23 -6.18
N ALA A 202 7.51 10.29 -5.27
CA ALA A 202 8.83 10.15 -4.65
C ALA A 202 9.92 9.79 -5.67
N PHE A 203 9.72 8.73 -6.46
CA PHE A 203 10.69 8.31 -7.47
C PHE A 203 10.77 9.27 -8.66
N GLY A 204 9.64 9.88 -9.05
CA GLY A 204 9.63 10.88 -10.13
C GLY A 204 10.45 12.12 -9.77
N TYR A 205 10.30 12.63 -8.54
CA TYR A 205 11.14 13.71 -8.06
C TYR A 205 12.62 13.27 -7.98
N ALA A 206 12.89 12.10 -7.41
CA ALA A 206 14.25 11.57 -7.29
C ALA A 206 14.97 11.43 -8.64
N ALA A 207 14.26 11.02 -9.70
CA ALA A 207 14.81 10.94 -11.05
C ALA A 207 15.19 12.31 -11.63
N ILE A 208 14.47 13.38 -11.26
CA ILE A 208 14.72 14.75 -11.72
C ILE A 208 15.77 15.47 -10.86
N SER A 209 15.87 15.13 -9.58
CA SER A 209 16.86 15.70 -8.65
C SER A 209 18.18 14.95 -8.62
N GLY A 210 18.29 13.80 -9.32
CA GLY A 210 19.52 13.00 -9.36
C GLY A 210 19.79 12.29 -8.04
N THR A 211 18.73 11.89 -7.35
CA THR A 211 18.79 11.30 -6.00
C THR A 211 18.17 9.91 -5.95
N MET A 212 18.20 9.15 -7.06
CA MET A 212 17.54 7.84 -7.12
C MET A 212 18.19 6.82 -6.19
N ALA A 213 19.52 6.81 -6.10
CA ALA A 213 20.25 5.90 -5.22
C ALA A 213 19.90 6.17 -3.75
N GLU A 214 19.92 7.42 -3.32
CA GLU A 214 19.60 7.84 -1.95
C GLU A 214 18.14 7.56 -1.60
N THR A 215 17.22 7.83 -2.52
CA THR A 215 15.78 7.62 -2.29
C THR A 215 15.45 6.14 -2.10
N ARG A 216 16.12 5.25 -2.84
CA ARG A 216 15.92 3.79 -2.69
C ARG A 216 16.60 3.23 -1.44
N ALA A 217 17.72 3.80 -1.03
CA ALA A 217 18.48 3.40 0.16
C ALA A 217 18.08 4.18 1.43
N VAL A 218 16.93 4.86 1.43
CA VAL A 218 16.53 5.73 2.54
C VAL A 218 16.31 4.96 3.84
N THR A 219 17.05 5.36 4.87
CA THR A 219 16.97 4.77 6.23
C THR A 219 16.56 5.80 7.29
N GLN A 220 16.48 7.08 6.92
CA GLN A 220 16.18 8.16 7.84
C GLN A 220 15.01 9.00 7.32
N ALA A 221 14.10 9.36 8.20
CA ALA A 221 13.14 10.45 8.00
C ALA A 221 13.13 11.38 9.21
N SER A 222 12.76 12.63 8.99
CA SER A 222 12.59 13.61 10.07
C SER A 222 11.20 13.52 10.72
N TRP A 223 11.05 14.00 11.95
CA TRP A 223 9.72 14.09 12.60
C TRP A 223 8.74 14.99 11.82
N PRO A 224 9.14 16.16 11.27
CA PRO A 224 8.28 16.95 10.40
C PRO A 224 7.84 16.20 9.13
N GLU A 225 8.73 15.44 8.48
CA GLU A 225 8.36 14.60 7.35
C GLU A 225 7.30 13.56 7.74
N LEU A 226 7.45 12.89 8.88
CA LEU A 226 6.44 11.97 9.39
C LEU A 226 5.09 12.67 9.54
N LEU A 227 5.05 13.86 10.18
CA LEU A 227 3.79 14.59 10.41
C LEU A 227 3.10 14.98 9.09
N TRP A 228 3.85 15.44 8.09
CA TRP A 228 3.30 15.74 6.77
C TRP A 228 2.73 14.50 6.09
N ASN A 229 3.45 13.37 6.12
CA ASN A 229 2.98 12.12 5.54
C ASN A 229 1.71 11.61 6.26
N LEU A 230 1.67 11.66 7.60
CA LEU A 230 0.47 11.30 8.37
C LEU A 230 -0.72 12.18 8.02
N ALA A 231 -0.52 13.49 7.88
CA ALA A 231 -1.57 14.41 7.46
C ALA A 231 -2.08 14.08 6.05
N GLY A 232 -1.18 13.80 5.10
CA GLY A 232 -1.51 13.37 3.75
C GLY A 232 -2.31 12.07 3.73
N PHE A 233 -1.85 11.03 4.42
CA PHE A 233 -2.54 9.74 4.49
C PHE A 233 -3.91 9.84 5.16
N ALA A 234 -4.02 10.59 6.26
CA ALA A 234 -5.31 10.80 6.93
C ALA A 234 -6.30 11.58 6.04
N GLY A 235 -5.83 12.65 5.40
CA GLY A 235 -6.62 13.43 4.46
C GLY A 235 -7.09 12.59 3.27
N PHE A 236 -6.20 11.81 2.67
CA PHE A 236 -6.54 10.91 1.57
C PHE A 236 -7.55 9.85 2.03
N ALA A 237 -7.33 9.22 3.19
CA ALA A 237 -8.23 8.20 3.71
C ALA A 237 -9.66 8.73 3.92
N ALA A 238 -9.79 9.97 4.43
CA ALA A 238 -11.08 10.63 4.54
C ALA A 238 -11.75 10.81 3.18
N VAL A 239 -11.02 11.33 2.18
CA VAL A 239 -11.54 11.50 0.80
C VAL A 239 -11.93 10.17 0.18
N ALA A 240 -11.10 9.14 0.28
CA ALA A 240 -11.38 7.81 -0.26
C ALA A 240 -12.68 7.23 0.32
N VAL A 241 -12.88 7.34 1.64
CA VAL A 241 -14.13 6.90 2.29
C VAL A 241 -15.33 7.72 1.84
N LEU A 242 -15.19 9.04 1.62
CA LEU A 242 -16.27 9.87 1.09
C LEU A 242 -16.64 9.46 -0.34
N VAL A 243 -15.65 9.22 -1.19
CA VAL A 243 -15.86 8.71 -2.56
C VAL A 243 -16.55 7.34 -2.52
N ALA A 244 -16.09 6.41 -1.67
CA ALA A 244 -16.70 5.09 -1.51
C ALA A 244 -18.18 5.17 -1.11
N LYS A 245 -18.52 6.07 -0.17
CA LYS A 245 -19.91 6.33 0.25
C LYS A 245 -20.75 6.90 -0.90
N ARG A 246 -20.22 7.89 -1.65
CA ARG A 246 -20.92 8.51 -2.77
C ARG A 246 -21.14 7.54 -3.93
N MET A 247 -20.21 6.63 -4.16
CA MET A 247 -20.32 5.57 -5.15
C MET A 247 -21.14 4.36 -4.67
N LYS A 248 -21.62 4.37 -3.42
CA LYS A 248 -22.41 3.29 -2.80
C LYS A 248 -21.72 1.92 -2.91
N LEU A 249 -20.40 1.88 -2.65
CA LEU A 249 -19.64 0.65 -2.78
C LEU A 249 -20.16 -0.45 -1.84
N ALA A 250 -20.19 -1.68 -2.36
CA ALA A 250 -20.37 -2.85 -1.52
C ALA A 250 -19.19 -2.98 -0.56
N THR A 251 -19.49 -3.20 0.72
CA THR A 251 -18.51 -3.37 1.80
C THR A 251 -18.57 -4.75 2.45
N ARG A 252 -19.41 -5.64 1.90
CA ARG A 252 -19.59 -7.02 2.38
C ARG A 252 -19.78 -7.95 1.19
N THR A 253 -19.29 -9.17 1.34
CA THR A 253 -19.50 -10.27 0.40
C THR A 253 -21.00 -10.60 0.29
N PRO A 254 -21.56 -10.80 -0.92
CA PRO A 254 -22.93 -11.26 -1.08
C PRO A 254 -23.17 -12.59 -0.35
N ARG A 255 -24.25 -12.69 0.45
CA ARG A 255 -24.56 -13.94 1.20
C ARG A 255 -24.77 -15.17 0.31
N ALA A 256 -25.20 -14.98 -0.94
CA ALA A 256 -25.51 -16.07 -1.86
C ALA A 256 -24.28 -16.71 -2.53
N SER A 257 -23.09 -16.08 -2.48
CA SER A 257 -21.91 -16.57 -3.22
C SER A 257 -21.03 -17.57 -2.47
N LEU A 258 -21.37 -17.91 -1.21
CA LEU A 258 -20.59 -18.84 -0.37
C LEU A 258 -21.31 -20.19 -0.13
N VAL A 259 -22.57 -20.31 -0.54
CA VAL A 259 -23.26 -21.61 -0.55
C VAL A 259 -22.94 -22.24 -1.90
N GLY A 260 -21.99 -23.18 -1.89
CA GLY A 260 -21.67 -23.97 -3.08
C GLY A 260 -22.95 -24.56 -3.66
N LYS A 261 -23.08 -24.55 -4.99
CA LYS A 261 -24.15 -25.32 -5.64
C LYS A 261 -24.05 -26.77 -5.13
N PRO A 262 -25.15 -27.40 -4.67
CA PRO A 262 -25.09 -28.81 -4.33
C PRO A 262 -24.58 -29.56 -5.56
N ALA A 263 -23.62 -30.45 -5.34
CA ALA A 263 -23.17 -31.36 -6.39
C ALA A 263 -24.39 -32.11 -6.92
N LEU A 264 -24.64 -31.99 -8.23
CA LEU A 264 -25.60 -32.81 -8.96
C LEU A 264 -24.99 -34.19 -9.18
#